data_AF-A0A2L1SAR1-F1
#
_entry.id   AF-A0A2L1SAR1-F1
#
_cell.length_a   1.000
_cell.length_b   1.000
_cell.length_c   1.000
_cell.angle_alpha   90.00
_cell.angle_beta   90.00
_cell.angle_gamma   90.00
#
_symmetry.space_group_name_H-M   'P 1'
#
loop_
_entity.id
_entity.type
_entity.pdbx_description
1 polymer ?
#
loop_
_entity_poly.entity_id
_entity_poly.type
_entity_poly.pdbx_seq_one_letter_code
_entity_poly.pdbx_strand_id
1 'polypeptide(L)'
;MTSRIDDVMDAAIANQKIVGAELIVTRHGDVTYQRSAGWFDREADRPMIDNAIYRLASLTKPIVAATALAMVDKAMIGVDDRVSRHIPWFAPRLKDGREAEITIHHLLTHTAGLAYSYPQDPTISTGLGATDQGLEENFTRVASHPLDYEPGTAWQYSVAIDVLGAVLAQVHGGTLDDAVKAHITGPLDMAETGFFVADEKRLAKPYADGLPPIPMSDPQTVQGDNGPLVFSPSRIFSKTAFQSGGAGMAGTPADMLRFFEALRNGGGGVVRQETVARAFSNQIGNVERVPGQRFGYLGAIVDDPVAANSPSAKGTVNWGGVYGHSWLVDPVNGLCILSMSNTAVEGCTGRYPKDIIAAVYADLI
;
A
#
# COMPACT_ATOMS: atom_id res chain seq x y z
N MET A 1 -27.77 6.15 20.41
CA MET A 1 -27.67 5.00 19.49
C MET A 1 -26.21 4.93 19.07
N THR A 2 -25.56 3.77 19.22
CA THR A 2 -24.22 3.54 18.65
C THR A 2 -24.33 3.55 17.13
N SER A 3 -23.31 4.04 16.43
CA SER A 3 -23.28 3.98 14.96
C SER A 3 -23.10 2.53 14.52
N ARG A 4 -23.47 2.17 13.27
CA ARG A 4 -23.18 0.83 12.74
C ARG A 4 -21.68 0.59 12.69
N ILE A 5 -20.91 1.67 12.50
CA ILE A 5 -19.45 1.64 12.52
C ILE A 5 -18.96 1.18 13.91
N ASP A 6 -19.53 1.74 14.99
CA ASP A 6 -19.19 1.33 16.36
C ASP A 6 -19.47 -0.15 16.60
N ASP A 7 -20.66 -0.62 16.19
CA ASP A 7 -21.06 -2.01 16.35
C ASP A 7 -20.10 -2.98 15.62
N VAL A 8 -19.63 -2.62 14.43
CA VAL A 8 -18.63 -3.42 13.68
C VAL A 8 -17.28 -3.45 14.38
N MET A 9 -16.77 -2.28 14.83
CA MET A 9 -15.50 -2.19 15.54
C MET A 9 -15.54 -2.99 16.85
N ASP A 10 -16.59 -2.81 17.63
CA ASP A 10 -16.78 -3.48 18.93
C ASP A 10 -16.95 -4.99 18.75
N ALA A 11 -17.73 -5.43 17.76
CA ALA A 11 -17.88 -6.84 17.46
C ALA A 11 -16.55 -7.48 17.01
N ALA A 12 -15.74 -6.80 16.21
CA ALA A 12 -14.46 -7.34 15.76
C ALA A 12 -13.47 -7.51 16.92
N ILE A 13 -13.45 -6.58 17.87
CA ILE A 13 -12.61 -6.66 19.07
C ILE A 13 -13.13 -7.73 20.03
N ALA A 14 -14.43 -7.73 20.32
CA ALA A 14 -15.07 -8.69 21.23
C ALA A 14 -14.93 -10.14 20.74
N ASN A 15 -15.02 -10.36 19.42
CA ASN A 15 -14.84 -11.68 18.80
C ASN A 15 -13.37 -12.04 18.53
N GLN A 16 -12.42 -11.24 19.04
CA GLN A 16 -10.98 -11.48 18.90
C GLN A 16 -10.55 -11.62 17.43
N LYS A 17 -11.13 -10.82 16.55
CA LYS A 17 -10.74 -10.72 15.13
C LYS A 17 -9.76 -9.58 14.89
N ILE A 18 -9.93 -8.48 15.62
CA ILE A 18 -9.01 -7.33 15.63
C ILE A 18 -8.54 -7.11 17.06
N VAL A 19 -7.24 -6.93 17.27
CA VAL A 19 -6.67 -6.60 18.58
C VAL A 19 -6.88 -5.12 18.89
N GLY A 20 -6.54 -4.24 17.95
CA GLY A 20 -6.95 -2.85 17.99
C GLY A 20 -6.79 -2.16 16.63
N ALA A 21 -7.55 -1.07 16.46
CA ALA A 21 -7.60 -0.31 15.23
C ALA A 21 -7.95 1.15 15.47
N GLU A 22 -7.52 1.98 14.52
CA GLU A 22 -7.98 3.35 14.32
C GLU A 22 -8.74 3.43 13.00
N LEU A 23 -9.88 4.10 13.01
CA LEU A 23 -10.68 4.40 11.83
C LEU A 23 -10.90 5.90 11.74
N ILE A 24 -10.55 6.49 10.59
CA ILE A 24 -10.86 7.87 10.25
C ILE A 24 -11.65 7.89 8.95
N VAL A 25 -12.76 8.64 8.95
CA VAL A 25 -13.58 8.88 7.77
C VAL A 25 -13.72 10.38 7.58
N THR A 26 -13.36 10.86 6.39
CA THR A 26 -13.64 12.22 5.95
C THR A 26 -14.69 12.23 4.85
N ARG A 27 -15.53 13.26 4.85
CA ARG A 27 -16.45 13.55 3.75
C ARG A 27 -16.33 15.02 3.38
N HIS A 28 -16.03 15.28 2.11
CA HIS A 28 -15.74 16.61 1.57
C HIS A 28 -14.65 17.38 2.34
N GLY A 29 -13.72 16.66 2.99
CA GLY A 29 -12.62 17.23 3.77
C GLY A 29 -12.90 17.36 5.26
N ASP A 30 -14.16 17.19 5.70
CA ASP A 30 -14.51 17.22 7.12
C ASP A 30 -14.40 15.83 7.72
N VAL A 31 -13.80 15.71 8.91
CA VAL A 31 -13.76 14.44 9.67
C VAL A 31 -15.16 14.16 10.19
N THR A 32 -15.84 13.19 9.58
CA THR A 32 -17.20 12.78 9.95
C THR A 32 -17.22 11.64 10.96
N TYR A 33 -16.13 10.88 11.06
CA TYR A 33 -15.95 9.83 12.06
C TYR A 33 -14.46 9.65 12.36
N GLN A 34 -14.13 9.51 13.64
CA GLN A 34 -12.80 9.15 14.10
C GLN A 34 -12.90 8.34 15.38
N ARG A 35 -12.27 7.17 15.41
CA ARG A 35 -12.25 6.32 16.61
C ARG A 35 -11.03 5.43 16.69
N SER A 36 -10.48 5.33 17.89
CA SER A 36 -9.49 4.34 18.31
C SER A 36 -10.16 3.30 19.20
N ALA A 37 -9.93 2.01 18.94
CA ALA A 37 -10.54 0.93 19.71
C ALA A 37 -9.61 -0.27 19.89
N GLY A 38 -9.78 -1.00 20.99
CA GLY A 38 -9.01 -2.20 21.32
C GLY A 38 -7.68 -1.87 21.98
N TRP A 39 -6.62 -2.60 21.64
CA TRP A 39 -5.34 -2.58 22.34
C TRP A 39 -4.18 -2.16 21.44
N PHE A 40 -3.43 -1.17 21.88
CA PHE A 40 -2.13 -0.82 21.30
C PHE A 40 -1.10 -1.93 21.55
N ASP A 41 -1.10 -2.46 22.78
CA ASP A 41 -0.35 -3.64 23.22
C ASP A 41 -1.20 -4.39 24.25
N ARG A 42 -1.80 -5.50 23.81
CA ARG A 42 -2.72 -6.31 24.62
C ARG A 42 -2.00 -6.98 25.79
N GLU A 43 -0.76 -7.44 25.61
CA GLU A 43 -0.02 -8.14 26.68
C GLU A 43 0.49 -7.18 27.76
N ALA A 44 0.52 -5.89 27.48
CA ALA A 44 0.87 -4.84 28.43
C ALA A 44 -0.35 -4.07 28.95
N ASP A 45 -1.58 -4.53 28.66
CA ASP A 45 -2.84 -3.86 29.00
C ASP A 45 -2.88 -2.37 28.56
N ARG A 46 -2.28 -2.06 27.40
CA ARG A 46 -2.23 -0.70 26.86
C ARG A 46 -3.38 -0.51 25.85
N PRO A 47 -4.38 0.34 26.15
CA PRO A 47 -5.46 0.60 25.22
C PRO A 47 -4.92 1.23 23.93
N MET A 48 -5.66 1.08 22.84
CA MET A 48 -5.32 1.75 21.59
C MET A 48 -5.22 3.25 21.82
N ILE A 49 -4.20 3.87 21.23
CA ILE A 49 -3.95 5.31 21.34
C ILE A 49 -4.32 5.98 20.02
N ASP A 50 -4.70 7.25 20.11
CA ASP A 50 -4.92 8.06 18.92
C ASP A 50 -3.58 8.34 18.21
N ASN A 51 -3.62 8.30 16.88
CA ASN A 51 -2.53 8.59 15.98
C ASN A 51 -1.26 7.76 16.27
N ALA A 52 -1.45 6.45 16.46
CA ALA A 52 -0.35 5.49 16.55
C ALA A 52 0.44 5.42 15.24
N ILE A 53 1.70 4.98 15.33
CA ILE A 53 2.52 4.68 14.16
C ILE A 53 2.32 3.22 13.81
N TYR A 54 2.09 2.94 12.53
CA TYR A 54 1.95 1.58 12.01
C TYR A 54 2.99 1.29 10.95
N ARG A 55 3.42 0.03 10.86
CA ARG A 55 4.12 -0.48 9.67
C ARG A 55 3.11 -0.55 8.53
N LEU A 56 3.33 0.18 7.45
CA LEU A 56 2.32 0.41 6.42
C LEU A 56 2.12 -0.79 5.49
N ALA A 57 3.12 -1.65 5.32
CA ALA A 57 3.11 -2.66 4.26
C ALA A 57 2.68 -2.00 2.93
N SER A 58 1.72 -2.59 2.21
CA SER A 58 1.29 -2.09 0.89
C SER A 58 0.57 -0.73 0.90
N LEU A 59 0.27 -0.15 2.06
CA LEU A 59 -0.12 1.25 2.18
C LEU A 59 1.03 2.22 1.82
N THR A 60 2.27 1.71 1.72
CA THR A 60 3.44 2.40 1.14
C THR A 60 3.25 2.72 -0.35
N LYS A 61 2.62 1.81 -1.10
CA LYS A 61 2.55 1.86 -2.57
C LYS A 61 1.97 3.16 -3.13
N PRO A 62 0.81 3.65 -2.66
CA PRO A 62 0.24 4.87 -3.20
C PRO A 62 1.15 6.09 -2.97
N ILE A 63 1.92 6.14 -1.89
CA ILE A 63 2.91 7.22 -1.65
C ILE A 63 4.02 7.17 -2.69
N VAL A 64 4.62 6.00 -2.90
CA VAL A 64 5.71 5.81 -3.89
C VAL A 64 5.21 6.06 -5.32
N ALA A 65 3.99 5.61 -5.64
CA ALA A 65 3.35 5.93 -6.91
C ALA A 65 3.11 7.43 -7.09
N ALA A 66 2.61 8.12 -6.07
CA ALA A 66 2.43 9.57 -6.10
C ALA A 66 3.78 10.32 -6.26
N THR A 67 4.85 9.85 -5.63
CA THR A 67 6.21 10.38 -5.84
C THR A 67 6.62 10.27 -7.31
N ALA A 68 6.39 9.11 -7.95
CA ALA A 68 6.66 8.95 -9.38
C ALA A 68 5.85 9.94 -10.22
N LEU A 69 4.56 10.12 -9.92
CA LEU A 69 3.69 11.07 -10.62
C LEU A 69 4.11 12.53 -10.42
N ALA A 70 4.53 12.92 -9.22
CA ALA A 70 5.09 14.24 -8.95
C ALA A 70 6.40 14.47 -9.72
N MET A 71 7.23 13.43 -9.89
CA MET A 71 8.44 13.48 -10.72
C MET A 71 8.11 13.54 -12.23
N VAL A 72 7.02 12.90 -12.68
CA VAL A 72 6.48 13.05 -14.04
C VAL A 72 6.03 14.49 -14.30
N ASP A 73 5.31 15.11 -13.37
CA ASP A 73 4.87 16.50 -13.49
C ASP A 73 6.02 17.51 -13.55
N LYS A 74 7.19 17.12 -13.01
CA LYS A 74 8.44 17.87 -13.06
C LYS A 74 9.32 17.49 -14.27
N ALA A 75 8.82 16.63 -15.16
CA ALA A 75 9.54 16.10 -16.33
C ALA A 75 10.88 15.41 -16.02
N MET A 76 11.02 14.86 -14.80
CA MET A 76 12.21 14.11 -14.39
C MET A 76 12.19 12.68 -14.95
N ILE A 77 11.00 12.10 -15.08
CA ILE A 77 10.72 10.80 -15.70
C ILE A 77 9.44 10.88 -16.53
N GLY A 78 9.28 9.99 -17.50
CA GLY A 78 8.01 9.76 -18.20
C GLY A 78 7.37 8.44 -17.78
N VAL A 79 6.03 8.35 -17.82
CA VAL A 79 5.34 7.06 -17.57
C VAL A 79 5.67 6.01 -18.64
N ASP A 80 6.02 6.44 -19.85
CA ASP A 80 6.42 5.56 -20.96
C ASP A 80 7.94 5.30 -21.01
N ASP A 81 8.72 5.88 -20.09
CA ASP A 81 10.16 5.59 -20.03
C ASP A 81 10.40 4.12 -19.73
N ARG A 82 11.37 3.53 -20.44
CA ARG A 82 11.87 2.19 -20.13
C ARG A 82 12.56 2.19 -18.77
N VAL A 83 12.28 1.19 -17.95
CA VAL A 83 12.93 1.01 -16.64
C VAL A 83 14.44 0.87 -16.79
N SER A 84 14.90 0.10 -17.78
CA SER A 84 16.33 -0.12 -18.07
C SER A 84 17.09 1.15 -18.49
N ARG A 85 16.39 2.23 -18.89
CA ARG A 85 17.01 3.54 -19.13
C ARG A 85 17.53 4.17 -17.84
N HIS A 86 16.81 3.96 -16.74
CA HIS A 86 17.10 4.55 -15.45
C HIS A 86 17.96 3.62 -14.59
N ILE A 87 17.66 2.32 -14.61
CA ILE A 87 18.39 1.29 -13.87
C ILE A 87 18.81 0.14 -14.82
N PRO A 88 19.94 0.27 -15.54
CA PRO A 88 20.34 -0.70 -16.58
C PRO A 88 20.56 -2.14 -16.09
N TRP A 89 20.82 -2.33 -14.80
CA TRP A 89 20.95 -3.65 -14.16
C TRP A 89 19.61 -4.39 -14.02
N PHE A 90 18.46 -3.73 -14.24
CA PHE A 90 17.14 -4.36 -14.25
C PHE A 90 16.62 -4.54 -15.67
N ALA A 91 17.01 -5.64 -16.31
CA ALA A 91 16.63 -6.00 -17.69
C ALA A 91 16.16 -7.46 -17.79
N PRO A 92 15.02 -7.82 -17.18
CA PRO A 92 14.48 -9.18 -17.25
C PRO A 92 14.13 -9.58 -18.68
N ARG A 93 14.04 -10.90 -18.91
CA ARG A 93 13.71 -11.48 -20.21
C ARG A 93 12.33 -12.14 -20.18
N LEU A 94 11.71 -12.28 -21.34
CA LEU A 94 10.57 -13.17 -21.53
C LEU A 94 11.04 -14.63 -21.57
N LYS A 95 10.10 -15.58 -21.48
CA LYS A 95 10.39 -17.03 -21.55
C LYS A 95 11.04 -17.46 -22.87
N ASP A 96 10.85 -16.69 -23.95
CA ASP A 96 11.49 -16.90 -25.26
C ASP A 96 12.89 -16.28 -25.38
N GLY A 97 13.39 -15.64 -24.31
CA GLY A 97 14.72 -15.05 -24.24
C GLY A 97 14.84 -13.60 -24.73
N ARG A 98 13.77 -12.99 -25.28
CA ARG A 98 13.77 -11.55 -25.61
C ARG A 98 13.87 -10.70 -24.36
N GLU A 99 14.60 -9.59 -24.42
CA GLU A 99 14.59 -8.59 -23.34
C GLU A 99 13.20 -7.94 -23.25
N ALA A 100 12.69 -7.80 -22.03
CA ALA A 100 11.36 -7.26 -21.81
C ALA A 100 11.37 -5.72 -21.76
N GLU A 101 10.44 -5.09 -22.47
CA GLU A 101 10.28 -3.64 -22.48
C GLU A 101 9.35 -3.19 -21.36
N ILE A 102 9.86 -3.17 -20.13
CA ILE A 102 9.12 -2.68 -18.96
C ILE A 102 9.18 -1.15 -18.92
N THR A 103 8.03 -0.50 -18.78
CA THR A 103 7.90 0.95 -18.61
C THR A 103 7.50 1.31 -17.18
N ILE A 104 7.62 2.58 -16.80
CA ILE A 104 7.11 3.08 -15.52
C ILE A 104 5.59 2.86 -15.38
N HIS A 105 4.84 2.98 -16.48
CA HIS A 105 3.42 2.65 -16.56
C HIS A 105 3.16 1.18 -16.18
N HIS A 106 3.96 0.25 -16.72
CA HIS A 106 3.84 -1.17 -16.37
C HIS A 106 4.12 -1.43 -14.89
N LEU A 107 5.05 -0.69 -14.29
CA LEU A 107 5.33 -0.80 -12.86
C LEU A 107 4.17 -0.28 -12.00
N LEU A 108 3.68 0.93 -12.29
CA LEU A 108 2.57 1.56 -11.56
C LEU A 108 1.27 0.75 -11.61
N THR A 109 1.05 0.00 -12.70
CA THR A 109 -0.19 -0.73 -12.93
C THR A 109 -0.13 -2.22 -12.56
N HIS A 110 1.03 -2.72 -12.12
CA HIS A 110 1.26 -4.16 -11.91
C HIS A 110 0.99 -5.01 -13.18
N THR A 111 1.39 -4.48 -14.35
CA THR A 111 1.31 -5.19 -15.64
C THR A 111 2.70 -5.51 -16.23
N ALA A 112 3.75 -5.41 -15.40
CA ALA A 112 5.14 -5.61 -15.83
C ALA A 112 5.57 -7.07 -16.02
N GLY A 113 4.70 -8.06 -15.78
CA GLY A 113 5.10 -9.49 -15.82
C GLY A 113 5.87 -9.96 -14.59
N LEU A 114 6.02 -9.12 -13.56
CA LEU A 114 6.71 -9.42 -12.31
C LEU A 114 5.80 -10.19 -11.33
N ALA A 115 6.39 -10.83 -10.33
CA ALA A 115 5.70 -11.62 -9.32
C ALA A 115 6.09 -11.23 -7.88
N TYR A 116 5.37 -11.81 -6.92
CA TYR A 116 5.72 -11.82 -5.50
C TYR A 116 6.25 -13.18 -5.02
N SER A 117 6.40 -14.16 -5.92
CA SER A 117 6.88 -15.51 -5.59
C SER A 117 7.99 -15.92 -6.55
N TYR A 118 9.15 -16.30 -5.98
CA TYR A 118 10.32 -16.76 -6.70
C TYR A 118 10.83 -18.06 -6.05
N PRO A 119 10.10 -19.18 -6.18
CA PRO A 119 10.43 -20.41 -5.46
C PRO A 119 11.78 -21.02 -5.87
N GLN A 120 12.31 -20.64 -7.03
CA GLN A 120 13.64 -21.05 -7.51
C GLN A 120 14.78 -20.24 -6.85
N ASP A 121 14.50 -19.07 -6.28
CA ASP A 121 15.45 -18.26 -5.52
C ASP A 121 14.78 -17.68 -4.26
N PRO A 122 14.63 -18.50 -3.19
CA PRO A 122 13.97 -18.09 -1.96
C PRO A 122 14.75 -17.01 -1.18
N THR A 123 15.93 -16.60 -1.65
CA THR A 123 16.70 -15.49 -1.05
C THR A 123 16.18 -14.13 -1.51
N ILE A 124 15.36 -14.07 -2.57
CA ILE A 124 14.72 -12.82 -3.00
C ILE A 124 13.76 -12.33 -1.91
N SER A 125 14.05 -11.15 -1.39
CA SER A 125 13.16 -10.43 -0.49
C SER A 125 12.09 -9.69 -1.29
N THR A 126 10.85 -9.82 -0.81
CA THR A 126 9.66 -9.15 -1.34
C THR A 126 9.20 -7.98 -0.47
N GLY A 127 10.05 -7.54 0.46
CA GLY A 127 9.88 -6.29 1.22
C GLY A 127 9.24 -6.43 2.61
N LEU A 128 8.62 -7.57 2.96
CA LEU A 128 8.05 -7.79 4.30
C LEU A 128 8.98 -8.53 5.24
N GLY A 129 9.69 -9.54 4.73
CA GLY A 129 10.64 -10.35 5.49
C GLY A 129 11.96 -9.62 5.73
N ALA A 130 12.74 -10.15 6.68
CA ALA A 130 14.09 -9.69 6.94
C ALA A 130 14.98 -9.87 5.71
N THR A 131 15.90 -8.94 5.50
CA THR A 131 16.93 -9.03 4.46
C THR A 131 18.08 -8.10 4.82
N ASP A 132 19.29 -8.51 4.47
CA ASP A 132 20.53 -7.74 4.53
C ASP A 132 21.00 -7.29 3.13
N GLN A 133 20.25 -7.66 2.08
CA GLN A 133 20.60 -7.34 0.70
C GLN A 133 20.29 -5.88 0.36
N GLY A 134 21.16 -5.30 -0.47
CA GLY A 134 20.90 -4.02 -1.11
C GLY A 134 19.79 -4.11 -2.16
N LEU A 135 19.26 -2.95 -2.57
CA LEU A 135 18.17 -2.88 -3.55
C LEU A 135 18.60 -3.48 -4.90
N GLU A 136 19.73 -3.03 -5.45
CA GLU A 136 20.26 -3.52 -6.72
C GLU A 136 20.60 -5.02 -6.67
N GLU A 137 21.18 -5.49 -5.57
CA GLU A 137 21.48 -6.92 -5.38
C GLU A 137 20.21 -7.77 -5.46
N ASN A 138 19.20 -7.44 -4.66
CA ASN A 138 17.94 -8.18 -4.60
C ASN A 138 17.21 -8.16 -5.96
N PHE A 139 17.13 -7.00 -6.61
CA PHE A 139 16.38 -6.85 -7.86
C PHE A 139 17.15 -7.30 -9.10
N THR A 140 18.47 -7.42 -9.05
CA THR A 140 19.24 -8.15 -10.08
C THR A 140 18.88 -9.65 -10.08
N ARG A 141 18.62 -10.24 -8.90
CA ARG A 141 18.11 -11.63 -8.80
C ARG A 141 16.69 -11.75 -9.36
N VAL A 142 15.83 -10.76 -9.09
CA VAL A 142 14.50 -10.71 -9.74
C VAL A 142 14.65 -10.65 -11.25
N ALA A 143 15.55 -9.81 -11.77
CA ALA A 143 15.78 -9.66 -13.20
C ALA A 143 16.40 -10.91 -13.88
N SER A 144 17.01 -11.83 -13.12
CA SER A 144 17.55 -13.08 -13.67
C SER A 144 16.47 -14.13 -13.96
N HIS A 145 15.25 -13.92 -13.46
CA HIS A 145 14.11 -14.79 -13.70
C HIS A 145 13.30 -14.30 -14.92
N PRO A 146 12.81 -15.20 -15.80
CA PRO A 146 11.91 -14.82 -16.87
C PRO A 146 10.60 -14.23 -16.32
N LEU A 147 10.05 -13.23 -17.01
CA LEU A 147 8.72 -12.69 -16.68
C LEU A 147 7.63 -13.76 -16.89
N ASP A 148 6.56 -13.63 -16.12
CA ASP A 148 5.41 -14.54 -16.21
C ASP A 148 4.65 -14.38 -17.53
N TYR A 149 4.58 -13.14 -18.01
CA TYR A 149 3.89 -12.71 -19.23
C TYR A 149 4.54 -11.43 -19.81
N GLU A 150 4.16 -11.08 -21.05
CA GLU A 150 4.67 -9.90 -21.73
C GLU A 150 4.10 -8.60 -21.11
N PRO A 151 4.94 -7.58 -20.82
CA PRO A 151 4.45 -6.35 -20.19
C PRO A 151 3.22 -5.74 -20.90
N GLY A 152 2.21 -5.37 -20.11
CA GLY A 152 0.95 -4.80 -20.60
C GLY A 152 -0.11 -5.82 -21.05
N THR A 153 0.21 -7.11 -21.12
CA THR A 153 -0.74 -8.13 -21.64
C THR A 153 -1.57 -8.83 -20.56
N ALA A 154 -1.15 -8.77 -19.29
CA ALA A 154 -1.89 -9.31 -18.15
C ALA A 154 -1.64 -8.46 -16.90
N TRP A 155 -2.39 -8.74 -15.83
CA TRP A 155 -2.25 -8.08 -14.54
C TRP A 155 -1.86 -9.10 -13.47
N GLN A 156 -0.84 -8.77 -12.67
CA GLN A 156 -0.44 -9.58 -11.52
C GLN A 156 0.22 -8.71 -10.46
N TYR A 157 -0.31 -8.76 -9.24
CA TYR A 157 0.27 -8.07 -8.11
C TYR A 157 1.71 -8.55 -7.81
N SER A 158 2.62 -7.61 -7.63
CA SER A 158 4.06 -7.90 -7.75
C SER A 158 4.96 -6.90 -7.03
N VAL A 159 6.26 -7.20 -6.99
CA VAL A 159 7.33 -6.31 -6.52
C VAL A 159 7.57 -5.06 -7.39
N ALA A 160 6.68 -4.77 -8.35
CA ALA A 160 6.85 -3.69 -9.32
C ALA A 160 7.06 -2.31 -8.68
N ILE A 161 6.43 -2.03 -7.55
CA ILE A 161 6.59 -0.74 -6.85
C ILE A 161 7.93 -0.66 -6.10
N ASP A 162 8.54 -1.79 -5.76
CA ASP A 162 9.92 -1.81 -5.24
C ASP A 162 10.94 -1.47 -6.33
N VAL A 163 10.74 -2.00 -7.54
CA VAL A 163 11.53 -1.63 -8.73
C VAL A 163 11.31 -0.16 -9.10
N LEU A 164 10.08 0.34 -8.99
CA LEU A 164 9.78 1.76 -9.15
C LEU A 164 10.58 2.58 -8.13
N GLY A 165 10.62 2.14 -6.87
CA GLY A 165 11.43 2.75 -5.83
C GLY A 165 12.91 2.91 -6.21
N ALA A 166 13.49 1.90 -6.86
CA ALA A 166 14.87 1.96 -7.38
C ALA A 166 15.04 3.04 -8.45
N VAL A 167 14.09 3.13 -9.39
CA VAL A 167 14.09 4.19 -10.41
C VAL A 167 14.03 5.57 -9.76
N LEU A 168 13.12 5.77 -8.79
CA LEU A 168 12.94 7.08 -8.16
C LEU A 168 14.18 7.52 -7.38
N ALA A 169 14.79 6.60 -6.62
CA ALA A 169 16.03 6.87 -5.90
C ALA A 169 17.16 7.26 -6.86
N GLN A 170 17.32 6.52 -7.96
CA GLN A 170 18.34 6.77 -8.97
C GLN A 170 18.15 8.12 -9.68
N VAL A 171 16.92 8.46 -10.08
CA VAL A 171 16.64 9.71 -10.79
C VAL A 171 16.67 10.93 -9.85
N HIS A 172 16.25 10.77 -8.60
CA HIS A 172 16.35 11.83 -7.59
C HIS A 172 17.80 12.11 -7.18
N GLY A 173 18.66 11.08 -7.16
CA GLY A 173 20.05 11.19 -6.73
C GLY A 173 20.22 11.05 -5.21
N GLY A 174 19.60 10.04 -4.62
CA GLY A 174 19.63 9.78 -3.18
C GLY A 174 18.96 8.46 -2.81
N THR A 175 18.36 8.40 -1.62
CA THR A 175 17.52 7.26 -1.22
C THR A 175 16.08 7.43 -1.70
N LEU A 176 15.27 6.37 -1.62
CA LEU A 176 13.84 6.45 -1.91
C LEU A 176 13.12 7.33 -0.88
N ASP A 177 13.54 7.29 0.39
CA ASP A 177 13.04 8.17 1.46
C ASP A 177 13.30 9.64 1.11
N ASP A 178 14.47 9.99 0.58
CA ASP A 178 14.78 11.36 0.14
C ASP A 178 13.81 11.82 -0.97
N ALA A 179 13.56 10.96 -1.96
CA ALA A 179 12.62 11.26 -3.04
C ALA A 179 11.18 11.42 -2.51
N VAL A 180 10.71 10.51 -1.65
CA VAL A 180 9.39 10.59 -1.01
C VAL A 180 9.26 11.87 -0.19
N LYS A 181 10.29 12.21 0.59
CA LYS A 181 10.34 13.42 1.41
C LYS A 181 10.31 14.70 0.59
N ALA A 182 11.12 14.77 -0.47
CA ALA A 182 11.23 15.97 -1.29
C ALA A 182 9.98 16.24 -2.13
N HIS A 183 9.25 15.19 -2.52
CA HIS A 183 8.13 15.31 -3.46
C HIS A 183 6.75 15.16 -2.81
N ILE A 184 6.62 14.44 -1.70
CA ILE A 184 5.33 14.12 -1.07
C ILE A 184 5.30 14.49 0.41
N THR A 185 6.04 13.79 1.27
CA THR A 185 5.82 13.90 2.72
C THR A 185 6.27 15.24 3.29
N GLY A 186 7.33 15.86 2.75
CA GLY A 186 7.75 17.20 3.14
C GLY A 186 6.71 18.28 2.78
N PRO A 187 6.32 18.42 1.50
CA PRO A 187 5.31 19.41 1.10
C PRO A 187 3.92 19.23 1.72
N LEU A 188 3.54 18.00 2.09
CA LEU A 188 2.26 17.69 2.74
C LEU A 188 2.33 17.67 4.28
N ASP A 189 3.47 18.04 4.87
CA ASP A 189 3.70 18.05 6.32
C ASP A 189 3.41 16.70 7.01
N MET A 190 3.85 15.62 6.36
CA MET A 190 3.74 14.24 6.86
C MET A 190 5.04 13.81 7.56
N ALA A 191 5.40 14.54 8.62
CA ALA A 191 6.70 14.38 9.27
C ALA A 191 6.91 13.03 9.98
N GLU A 192 5.83 12.27 10.21
CA GLU A 192 5.86 10.99 10.95
C GLU A 192 5.75 9.77 10.03
N THR A 193 5.86 9.99 8.72
CA THR A 193 5.70 8.96 7.69
C THR A 193 6.92 8.87 6.79
N GLY A 194 7.52 7.68 6.71
CA GLY A 194 8.78 7.46 6.00
C GLY A 194 9.26 6.02 6.08
N PHE A 195 10.48 5.76 5.62
CA PHE A 195 11.15 4.46 5.77
C PHE A 195 11.82 4.29 7.15
N PHE A 196 11.22 4.92 8.18
CA PHE A 196 11.71 4.98 9.55
C PHE A 196 10.53 5.02 10.52
N VAL A 197 10.78 4.82 11.81
CA VAL A 197 9.78 5.01 12.87
C VAL A 197 10.08 6.32 13.59
N ALA A 198 9.15 7.29 13.49
CA ALA A 198 9.34 8.62 14.07
C ALA A 198 9.38 8.61 15.61
N ASP A 199 8.61 7.71 16.24
CA ASP A 199 8.58 7.49 17.68
C ASP A 199 8.27 6.02 17.99
N GLU A 200 9.29 5.27 18.44
CA GLU A 200 9.15 3.85 18.75
C GLU A 200 8.12 3.57 19.85
N LYS A 201 7.85 4.53 20.76
CA LYS A 201 6.87 4.35 21.84
C LYS A 201 5.42 4.33 21.34
N ARG A 202 5.19 4.90 20.15
CA ARG A 202 3.91 4.94 19.43
C ARG A 202 3.83 3.92 18.30
N LEU A 203 4.86 3.09 18.08
CA LEU A 203 4.79 2.02 17.10
C LEU A 203 3.87 0.89 17.58
N ALA A 204 2.72 0.75 16.94
CA ALA A 204 1.74 -0.28 17.28
C ALA A 204 2.36 -1.68 17.19
N LYS A 205 2.09 -2.49 18.23
CA LYS A 205 2.59 -3.86 18.32
C LYS A 205 1.85 -4.73 17.30
N PRO A 206 2.54 -5.41 16.37
CA PRO A 206 1.88 -6.20 15.34
C PRO A 206 1.43 -7.56 15.86
N TYR A 207 0.23 -7.96 15.48
CA TYR A 207 -0.38 -9.26 15.75
C TYR A 207 -0.67 -10.00 14.44
N ALA A 208 -0.54 -11.32 14.47
CA ALA A 208 -1.00 -12.22 13.43
C ALA A 208 -2.34 -12.84 13.81
N ASP A 209 -3.13 -13.19 12.81
CA ASP A 209 -4.42 -13.86 12.97
C ASP A 209 -4.28 -15.14 13.78
N GLY A 210 -5.26 -15.37 14.62
CA GLY A 210 -5.36 -16.48 15.56
C GLY A 210 -6.65 -16.34 16.34
N LEU A 211 -7.01 -17.34 17.16
CA LEU A 211 -8.14 -17.23 18.06
C LEU A 211 -7.70 -17.59 19.49
N PRO A 212 -7.24 -16.61 20.30
CA PRO A 212 -7.09 -15.18 19.97
C PRO A 212 -5.90 -14.87 19.03
N PRO A 213 -5.82 -13.66 18.43
CA PRO A 213 -4.67 -13.24 17.63
C PRO A 213 -3.38 -13.29 18.45
N ILE A 214 -2.25 -13.60 17.82
CA ILE A 214 -0.97 -13.79 18.50
C ILE A 214 -0.02 -12.61 18.23
N PRO A 215 0.77 -12.15 19.21
CA PRO A 215 1.87 -11.23 18.93
C PRO A 215 2.81 -11.83 17.88
N MET A 216 3.18 -11.05 16.87
CA MET A 216 4.10 -11.56 15.84
C MET A 216 5.48 -11.83 16.43
N SER A 217 6.04 -13.01 16.13
CA SER A 217 7.48 -13.25 16.24
C SER A 217 8.26 -12.56 15.14
N ASP A 218 9.58 -12.70 15.16
CA ASP A 218 10.46 -12.22 14.09
C ASP A 218 11.44 -13.31 13.65
N PRO A 219 11.23 -13.96 12.49
CA PRO A 219 10.12 -13.75 11.55
C PRO A 219 8.79 -14.35 12.05
N GLN A 220 7.68 -13.92 11.46
CA GLN A 220 6.33 -14.50 11.60
C GLN A 220 5.81 -14.91 10.24
N THR A 221 5.23 -16.12 10.12
CA THR A 221 4.53 -16.55 8.90
C THR A 221 3.02 -16.54 9.14
N VAL A 222 2.25 -16.02 8.19
CA VAL A 222 0.78 -16.03 8.20
C VAL A 222 0.29 -16.51 6.83
N GLN A 223 -0.80 -17.27 6.80
CA GLN A 223 -1.42 -17.68 5.55
C GLN A 223 -2.20 -16.50 4.95
N GLY A 224 -1.79 -16.02 3.77
CA GLY A 224 -2.56 -15.05 2.98
C GLY A 224 -3.35 -15.72 1.86
N ASP A 225 -4.16 -14.93 1.16
CA ASP A 225 -5.02 -15.38 0.05
C ASP A 225 -4.22 -16.00 -1.10
N ASN A 226 -3.02 -15.49 -1.37
CA ASN A 226 -2.16 -15.90 -2.48
C ASN A 226 -0.93 -16.71 -2.02
N GLY A 227 -0.97 -17.29 -0.82
CA GLY A 227 0.13 -18.06 -0.24
C GLY A 227 0.66 -17.48 1.07
N PRO A 228 1.73 -18.08 1.62
CA PRO A 228 2.30 -17.65 2.89
C PRO A 228 2.94 -16.26 2.78
N LEU A 229 2.67 -15.42 3.78
CA LEU A 229 3.30 -14.12 3.99
C LEU A 229 4.31 -14.25 5.12
N VAL A 230 5.55 -13.83 4.87
CA VAL A 230 6.63 -13.84 5.87
C VAL A 230 6.91 -12.40 6.29
N PHE A 231 6.59 -12.09 7.55
CA PHE A 231 6.78 -10.80 8.17
C PHE A 231 8.06 -10.79 9.00
N SER A 232 8.76 -9.65 8.99
CA SER A 232 9.77 -9.32 9.99
C SER A 232 9.43 -7.96 10.61
N PRO A 233 8.82 -7.93 11.81
CA PRO A 233 8.53 -6.68 12.50
C PRO A 233 9.77 -5.79 12.72
N SER A 234 10.95 -6.35 12.96
CA SER A 234 12.19 -5.57 13.15
C SER A 234 12.76 -4.98 11.87
N ARG A 235 12.30 -5.41 10.69
CA ARG A 235 12.78 -4.90 9.39
C ARG A 235 12.77 -3.38 9.30
N ILE A 236 11.76 -2.72 9.86
CA ILE A 236 11.61 -1.26 9.85
C ILE A 236 12.76 -0.51 10.56
N PHE A 237 13.53 -1.21 11.41
CA PHE A 237 14.70 -0.68 12.11
C PHE A 237 16.03 -1.07 11.46
N SER A 238 16.00 -1.91 10.42
CA SER A 238 17.21 -2.36 9.75
C SER A 238 17.80 -1.24 8.89
N LYS A 239 19.10 -0.98 9.08
CA LYS A 239 19.87 -0.04 8.25
C LYS A 239 20.41 -0.66 6.98
N THR A 240 20.39 -1.99 6.88
CA THR A 240 20.91 -2.74 5.73
C THR A 240 19.80 -3.19 4.78
N ALA A 241 18.58 -3.39 5.29
CA ALA A 241 17.44 -3.71 4.45
C ALA A 241 17.15 -2.54 3.51
N PHE A 242 17.00 -2.82 2.21
CA PHE A 242 16.61 -1.80 1.26
C PHE A 242 15.24 -1.17 1.60
N GLN A 243 15.07 0.10 1.20
CA GLN A 243 13.79 0.81 1.32
C GLN A 243 12.78 0.24 0.32
N SER A 244 11.93 -0.68 0.80
CA SER A 244 10.96 -1.40 -0.03
C SER A 244 9.83 -0.47 -0.47
N GLY A 245 9.83 0.00 -1.71
CA GLY A 245 8.74 0.84 -2.24
C GLY A 245 7.37 0.16 -2.20
N GLY A 246 7.33 -1.18 -2.17
CA GLY A 246 6.10 -1.94 -2.04
C GLY A 246 5.57 -2.10 -0.63
N ALA A 247 6.40 -2.02 0.42
CA ALA A 247 6.02 -2.46 1.76
C ALA A 247 6.73 -1.79 2.95
N GLY A 248 7.72 -0.94 2.72
CA GLY A 248 8.77 -0.64 3.69
C GLY A 248 8.56 0.55 4.61
N MET A 249 7.47 1.33 4.46
CA MET A 249 7.27 2.54 5.27
C MET A 249 6.56 2.25 6.60
N ALA A 250 6.72 3.17 7.55
CA ALA A 250 5.84 3.36 8.69
C ALA A 250 5.18 4.74 8.60
N GLY A 251 4.03 4.93 9.25
CA GLY A 251 3.30 6.19 9.23
C GLY A 251 2.09 6.20 10.16
N THR A 252 1.43 7.35 10.24
CA THR A 252 0.29 7.58 11.14
C THR A 252 -1.02 7.77 10.40
N PRO A 253 -2.18 7.52 11.04
CA PRO A 253 -3.48 7.83 10.45
C PRO A 253 -3.62 9.28 9.99
N ALA A 254 -3.12 10.26 10.76
CA ALA A 254 -3.20 11.68 10.40
C ALA A 254 -2.42 12.02 9.13
N ASP A 255 -1.18 11.52 9.00
CA ASP A 255 -0.36 11.76 7.80
C ASP A 255 -0.96 11.08 6.57
N MET A 256 -1.41 9.84 6.71
CA MET A 256 -2.06 9.11 5.62
C MET A 256 -3.36 9.79 5.18
N LEU A 257 -4.14 10.35 6.12
CA LEU A 257 -5.33 11.13 5.80
C LEU A 257 -4.99 12.40 5.03
N ARG A 258 -3.97 13.16 5.45
CA ARG A 258 -3.47 14.34 4.70
C ARG A 258 -3.12 13.97 3.27
N PHE A 259 -2.43 12.86 3.08
CA PHE A 259 -2.06 12.34 1.77
C PHE A 259 -3.27 12.01 0.90
N PHE A 260 -4.23 11.23 1.41
CA PHE A 260 -5.40 10.84 0.63
C PHE A 260 -6.32 12.03 0.33
N GLU A 261 -6.49 12.96 1.28
CA GLU A 261 -7.25 14.19 1.05
C GLU A 261 -6.56 15.12 0.06
N ALA A 262 -5.23 15.22 0.08
CA ALA A 262 -4.48 15.95 -0.94
C ALA A 262 -4.76 15.39 -2.33
N LEU A 263 -4.68 14.06 -2.50
CA LEU A 263 -4.99 13.41 -3.77
C LEU A 263 -6.47 13.58 -4.17
N ARG A 264 -7.41 13.41 -3.25
CA ARG A 264 -8.85 13.63 -3.51
C ARG A 264 -9.13 15.06 -4.00
N ASN A 265 -8.38 16.05 -3.49
CA ASN A 265 -8.52 17.46 -3.83
C ASN A 265 -7.54 17.92 -4.93
N GLY A 266 -7.27 17.07 -5.92
CA GLY A 266 -6.49 17.44 -7.11
C GLY A 266 -4.99 17.48 -6.92
N GLY A 267 -4.48 16.85 -5.86
CA GLY A 267 -3.05 16.59 -5.63
C GLY A 267 -2.35 17.52 -4.64
N GLY A 268 -3.09 18.40 -3.94
CA GLY A 268 -2.56 19.19 -2.82
C GLY A 268 -1.33 20.06 -3.14
N GLY A 269 -1.12 20.40 -4.42
CA GLY A 269 0.06 21.12 -4.89
C GLY A 269 1.32 20.26 -5.11
N VAL A 270 1.30 18.97 -4.77
CA VAL A 270 2.42 18.04 -5.00
C VAL A 270 2.34 17.27 -6.31
N VAL A 271 1.11 17.00 -6.77
CA VAL A 271 0.80 16.38 -8.06
C VAL A 271 -0.23 17.26 -8.77
N ARG A 272 -0.11 17.42 -10.08
CA ARG A 272 -1.06 18.19 -10.89
C ARG A 272 -2.41 17.50 -10.92
N GLN A 273 -3.48 18.29 -10.97
CA GLN A 273 -4.85 17.80 -10.98
C GLN A 273 -5.12 16.82 -12.14
N GLU A 274 -4.58 17.08 -13.33
CA GLU A 274 -4.73 16.19 -14.49
C GLU A 274 -4.02 14.86 -14.28
N THR A 275 -2.86 14.88 -13.63
CA THR A 275 -2.07 13.69 -13.31
C THR A 275 -2.76 12.85 -12.23
N VAL A 276 -3.36 13.50 -11.23
CA VAL A 276 -4.25 12.84 -10.26
C VAL A 276 -5.46 12.22 -10.96
N ALA A 277 -6.13 12.94 -11.84
CA ALA A 277 -7.28 12.41 -12.57
C ALA A 277 -6.92 11.14 -13.38
N ARG A 278 -5.73 11.11 -14.00
CA ARG A 278 -5.19 9.90 -14.63
C ARG A 278 -4.89 8.79 -13.63
N ALA A 279 -4.34 9.12 -12.46
CA ALA A 279 -3.99 8.14 -11.44
C ALA A 279 -5.23 7.40 -10.89
N PHE A 280 -6.38 8.08 -10.87
CA PHE A 280 -7.69 7.56 -10.46
C PHE A 280 -8.49 6.91 -11.61
N SER A 281 -8.01 6.94 -12.84
CA SER A 281 -8.69 6.33 -14.00
C SER A 281 -8.16 4.93 -14.30
N ASN A 282 -8.92 4.13 -15.04
CA ASN A 282 -8.46 2.83 -15.52
C ASN A 282 -7.18 3.00 -16.37
N GLN A 283 -6.08 2.40 -15.91
CA GLN A 283 -4.78 2.42 -16.59
C GLN A 283 -4.39 1.05 -17.17
N ILE A 284 -5.25 0.03 -17.05
CA ILE A 284 -4.98 -1.32 -17.59
C ILE A 284 -5.84 -1.65 -18.82
N GLY A 285 -6.62 -0.69 -19.30
CA GLY A 285 -7.49 -0.86 -20.47
C GLY A 285 -8.43 -2.06 -20.31
N ASN A 286 -8.32 -3.01 -21.23
CA ASN A 286 -9.14 -4.23 -21.24
C ASN A 286 -8.52 -5.41 -20.50
N VAL A 287 -7.29 -5.28 -19.97
CA VAL A 287 -6.66 -6.35 -19.18
C VAL A 287 -7.58 -6.72 -18.01
N GLU A 288 -7.87 -8.02 -17.91
CA GLU A 288 -8.77 -8.55 -16.90
C GLU A 288 -8.10 -8.65 -15.53
N ARG A 289 -8.89 -8.47 -14.47
CA ARG A 289 -8.46 -8.60 -13.08
C ARG A 289 -9.52 -9.36 -12.28
N VAL A 290 -10.28 -8.67 -11.44
CA VAL A 290 -11.41 -9.21 -10.67
C VAL A 290 -12.68 -8.56 -11.17
N PRO A 291 -13.83 -9.26 -11.17
CA PRO A 291 -15.09 -8.71 -11.66
C PRO A 291 -15.41 -7.33 -11.08
N GLY A 292 -15.84 -6.42 -11.94
CA GLY A 292 -16.20 -5.04 -11.59
C GLY A 292 -15.05 -4.14 -11.13
N GLN A 293 -13.79 -4.60 -11.19
CA GLN A 293 -12.65 -3.78 -10.82
C GLN A 293 -11.64 -3.62 -11.97
N ARG A 294 -11.00 -2.46 -11.99
CA ARG A 294 -9.83 -2.13 -12.81
C ARG A 294 -8.66 -1.76 -11.89
N PHE A 295 -7.59 -1.21 -12.46
CA PHE A 295 -6.44 -0.74 -11.71
C PHE A 295 -5.96 0.60 -12.28
N GLY A 296 -5.66 1.54 -11.38
CA GLY A 296 -5.10 2.85 -11.70
C GLY A 296 -3.60 2.90 -11.39
N TYR A 297 -3.09 4.09 -11.11
CA TYR A 297 -1.69 4.22 -10.65
C TYR A 297 -1.54 4.16 -9.13
N LEU A 298 -2.63 4.29 -8.37
CA LEU A 298 -2.60 4.31 -6.90
C LEU A 298 -3.16 3.03 -6.26
N GLY A 299 -3.98 2.27 -6.98
CA GLY A 299 -4.67 1.10 -6.44
C GLY A 299 -5.75 0.55 -7.37
N ALA A 300 -6.58 -0.33 -6.82
CA ALA A 300 -7.74 -0.88 -7.51
C ALA A 300 -8.82 0.19 -7.70
N ILE A 301 -9.52 0.13 -8.82
CA ILE A 301 -10.65 1.03 -9.13
C ILE A 301 -11.92 0.21 -9.20
N VAL A 302 -12.98 0.66 -8.53
CA VAL A 302 -14.34 0.14 -8.74
C VAL A 302 -14.88 0.67 -10.07
N ASP A 303 -15.06 -0.19 -11.07
CA ASP A 303 -15.55 0.18 -12.41
C ASP A 303 -17.04 -0.18 -12.60
N ASP A 304 -17.47 -1.28 -11.98
CA ASP A 304 -18.87 -1.70 -11.86
C ASP A 304 -19.11 -2.14 -10.40
N PRO A 305 -19.78 -1.31 -9.58
CA PRO A 305 -20.04 -1.61 -8.18
C PRO A 305 -20.84 -2.91 -7.94
N VAL A 306 -21.77 -3.25 -8.85
CA VAL A 306 -22.60 -4.45 -8.74
C VAL A 306 -21.74 -5.69 -8.99
N ALA A 307 -20.97 -5.70 -10.07
CA ALA A 307 -20.06 -6.81 -10.38
C ALA A 307 -18.92 -6.93 -9.35
N ALA A 308 -18.48 -5.83 -8.75
CA ALA A 308 -17.49 -5.81 -7.68
C ALA A 308 -18.05 -6.21 -6.31
N ASN A 309 -19.37 -6.37 -6.18
CA ASN A 309 -20.06 -6.56 -4.90
C ASN A 309 -19.61 -5.54 -3.85
N SER A 310 -19.58 -4.26 -4.25
CA SER A 310 -19.07 -3.16 -3.43
C SER A 310 -20.15 -2.10 -3.25
N PRO A 311 -20.32 -1.54 -2.03
CA PRO A 311 -21.20 -0.39 -1.82
C PRO A 311 -20.59 0.91 -2.39
N SER A 312 -19.31 0.89 -2.73
CA SER A 312 -18.57 2.06 -3.21
C SER A 312 -19.04 2.56 -4.56
N ALA A 313 -18.98 3.88 -4.79
CA ALA A 313 -19.29 4.43 -6.10
C ALA A 313 -18.30 3.97 -7.18
N LYS A 314 -18.75 4.00 -8.44
CA LYS A 314 -17.85 3.86 -9.59
C LYS A 314 -16.79 4.96 -9.54
N GLY A 315 -15.52 4.58 -9.74
CA GLY A 315 -14.36 5.48 -9.68
C GLY A 315 -13.66 5.48 -8.31
N THR A 316 -14.21 4.81 -7.30
CA THR A 316 -13.54 4.66 -6.00
C THR A 316 -12.24 3.90 -6.14
N VAL A 317 -11.15 4.50 -5.67
CA VAL A 317 -9.82 3.89 -5.60
C VAL A 317 -9.63 3.28 -4.22
N ASN A 318 -9.15 2.04 -4.15
CA ASN A 318 -8.92 1.36 -2.88
C ASN A 318 -7.70 0.43 -2.93
N TRP A 319 -7.12 0.17 -1.77
CA TRP A 319 -6.13 -0.88 -1.55
C TRP A 319 -6.04 -1.21 -0.05
N GLY A 320 -4.97 -1.93 0.35
CA GLY A 320 -4.72 -2.25 1.75
C GLY A 320 -3.24 -2.38 2.06
N GLY A 321 -2.95 -2.91 3.25
CA GLY A 321 -1.61 -3.23 3.72
C GLY A 321 -1.66 -4.43 4.65
N VAL A 322 -0.91 -5.49 4.34
CA VAL A 322 -1.04 -6.79 5.02
C VAL A 322 -0.71 -6.80 6.51
N TYR A 323 -0.16 -5.72 7.09
CA TYR A 323 -0.10 -5.55 8.54
C TYR A 323 -1.47 -5.32 9.21
N GLY A 324 -2.54 -5.13 8.42
CA GLY A 324 -3.91 -4.99 8.90
C GLY A 324 -4.60 -3.69 8.48
N HIS A 325 -4.29 -3.15 7.30
CA HIS A 325 -4.79 -1.85 6.85
C HIS A 325 -5.70 -1.97 5.64
N SER A 326 -6.70 -1.09 5.57
CA SER A 326 -7.52 -0.88 4.39
C SER A 326 -7.83 0.61 4.22
N TRP A 327 -7.94 1.05 2.97
CA TRP A 327 -8.29 2.43 2.66
C TRP A 327 -9.05 2.52 1.36
N LEU A 328 -9.84 3.59 1.22
CA LEU A 328 -10.41 3.99 -0.05
C LEU A 328 -10.54 5.51 -0.16
N VAL A 329 -10.58 5.99 -1.39
CA VAL A 329 -10.93 7.34 -1.77
C VAL A 329 -12.05 7.25 -2.80
N ASP A 330 -13.23 7.74 -2.44
CA ASP A 330 -14.39 7.87 -3.31
C ASP A 330 -14.55 9.34 -3.72
N PRO A 331 -14.08 9.72 -4.93
CA PRO A 331 -14.19 11.10 -5.39
C PRO A 331 -15.62 11.53 -5.68
N VAL A 332 -16.55 10.60 -5.94
CA VAL A 332 -17.96 10.90 -6.26
C VAL A 332 -18.69 11.36 -5.00
N ASN A 333 -18.48 10.64 -3.90
CA ASN A 333 -19.10 10.96 -2.61
C ASN A 333 -18.23 11.89 -1.74
N GLY A 334 -17.05 12.27 -2.24
CA GLY A 334 -16.08 13.07 -1.50
C GLY A 334 -15.53 12.37 -0.26
N LEU A 335 -15.49 11.04 -0.23
CA LEU A 335 -15.19 10.24 0.94
C LEU A 335 -13.72 9.78 0.93
N CYS A 336 -13.03 9.87 2.07
CA CYS A 336 -11.87 9.01 2.35
C CYS A 336 -12.16 8.15 3.57
N ILE A 337 -11.85 6.85 3.49
CA ILE A 337 -11.90 5.93 4.62
C ILE A 337 -10.49 5.39 4.82
N LEU A 338 -9.98 5.49 6.04
CA LEU A 338 -8.71 4.92 6.45
C LEU A 338 -8.90 4.09 7.71
N SER A 339 -8.72 2.78 7.59
CA SER A 339 -8.71 1.85 8.73
C SER A 339 -7.30 1.29 8.89
N MET A 340 -6.64 1.64 9.99
CA MET A 340 -5.32 1.13 10.36
C MET A 340 -5.43 0.25 11.58
N SER A 341 -5.11 -1.04 11.45
CA SER A 341 -5.13 -1.98 12.57
C SER A 341 -3.74 -2.56 12.81
N ASN A 342 -3.57 -3.17 13.97
CA ASN A 342 -2.36 -3.93 14.30
C ASN A 342 -2.55 -5.44 14.13
N THR A 343 -3.56 -5.89 13.37
CA THR A 343 -3.91 -7.32 13.24
C THR A 343 -3.88 -7.78 11.78
N ALA A 344 -2.87 -8.57 11.45
CA ALA A 344 -2.64 -9.14 10.13
C ALA A 344 -3.19 -10.57 10.03
N VAL A 345 -3.95 -10.95 9.02
CA VAL A 345 -4.35 -10.20 7.82
C VAL A 345 -5.81 -9.77 7.87
N GLU A 346 -6.53 -10.02 8.98
CA GLU A 346 -7.95 -9.69 9.14
C GLU A 346 -8.25 -8.22 8.81
N GLY A 347 -7.41 -7.27 9.25
CA GLY A 347 -7.60 -5.84 8.98
C GLY A 347 -7.38 -5.42 7.52
N CYS A 348 -6.86 -6.32 6.67
CA CYS A 348 -6.53 -6.04 5.27
C CYS A 348 -7.40 -6.84 4.29
N THR A 349 -7.38 -8.18 4.36
CA THR A 349 -8.11 -9.07 3.44
C THR A 349 -9.24 -9.85 4.11
N GLY A 350 -9.36 -9.73 5.43
CA GLY A 350 -10.41 -10.36 6.22
C GLY A 350 -11.79 -9.77 5.99
N ARG A 351 -12.71 -10.10 6.90
CA ARG A 351 -14.09 -9.63 6.84
C ARG A 351 -14.22 -8.20 7.36
N TYR A 352 -13.44 -7.85 8.38
CA TYR A 352 -13.44 -6.54 9.02
C TYR A 352 -13.47 -5.33 8.06
N PRO A 353 -12.54 -5.19 7.08
CA PRO A 353 -12.55 -4.04 6.17
C PRO A 353 -13.84 -3.95 5.33
N LYS A 354 -14.42 -5.09 4.94
CA LYS A 354 -15.67 -5.11 4.16
C LYS A 354 -16.86 -4.64 4.99
N ASP A 355 -16.93 -5.08 6.25
CA ASP A 355 -18.00 -4.69 7.17
C ASP A 355 -17.89 -3.22 7.58
N ILE A 356 -16.67 -2.71 7.79
CA ILE A 356 -16.42 -1.28 8.05
C ILE A 356 -16.87 -0.44 6.85
N ILE A 357 -16.46 -0.79 5.63
CA ILE A 357 -16.88 -0.06 4.43
C ILE A 357 -18.40 -0.08 4.30
N ALA A 358 -19.06 -1.24 4.46
CA ALA A 358 -20.51 -1.32 4.39
C ALA A 358 -21.21 -0.47 5.46
N ALA A 359 -20.70 -0.45 6.69
CA ALA A 359 -21.24 0.38 7.78
C ALA A 359 -21.08 1.87 7.50
N VAL A 360 -19.91 2.30 6.99
CA VAL A 360 -19.67 3.71 6.64
C VAL A 360 -20.63 4.18 5.55
N TYR A 361 -20.81 3.40 4.49
CA TYR A 361 -21.76 3.77 3.44
C TYR A 361 -23.20 3.76 3.92
N ALA A 362 -23.58 2.86 4.84
CA ALA A 362 -24.93 2.83 5.39
C ALA A 362 -25.24 3.99 6.37
N ASP A 363 -24.23 4.51 7.07
CA ASP A 363 -24.40 5.58 8.06
C ASP A 363 -24.22 6.98 7.46
N LEU A 364 -23.37 7.14 6.44
CA LEU A 364 -22.94 8.45 5.94
C LEU A 364 -23.39 8.79 4.51
N ILE A 365 -23.80 7.81 3.70
CA ILE A 365 -24.24 8.01 2.31
C ILE A 365 -25.72 7.66 2.19
#